data_AF-A0A350YFN8-F1
#
_entry.id   AF-A0A350YFN8-F1
#
_cell.length_a   1.000
_cell.length_b   1.000
_cell.length_c   1.000
_cell.angle_alpha   90.00
_cell.angle_beta   90.00
_cell.angle_gamma   90.00
#
_symmetry.space_group_name_H-M   'P 1'
#
loop_
_entity.id
_entity.type
_entity.pdbx_description
1 polymer ?
#
loop_
_entity_poly.entity_id
_entity_poly.type
_entity_poly.pdbx_seq_one_letter_code
_entity_poly.pdbx_strand_id
1 'polypeptide(L)'
;MIDQPPRPKIPDSTWQRPLGLGWDKPYTVRYGSNLDDGPWHGMPLGGFGAGCIGRSSRGDFNLWHLDGGEHTFKSLPPCQFSIFEQSENQDAKAYALCTEPPSDRSLKTWKWYPVSQGDGER
;
A
#
# COMPACT_ATOMS: atom_id res chain seq x y z
N MET A 1 -9.92 19.87 22.65
CA MET A 1 -9.38 18.55 22.99
C MET A 1 -10.07 17.55 22.07
N ILE A 2 -9.36 16.96 21.11
CA ILE A 2 -9.94 15.96 20.21
C ILE A 2 -9.89 14.63 20.95
N ASP A 3 -11.05 14.06 21.25
CA ASP A 3 -11.16 12.73 21.83
C ASP A 3 -10.71 11.71 20.78
N GLN A 4 -9.50 11.16 20.97
CA GLN A 4 -8.93 10.15 20.08
C GLN A 4 -9.49 8.80 20.52
N PRO A 5 -10.26 8.09 19.67
CA PRO A 5 -10.74 6.77 20.04
C PRO A 5 -9.55 5.84 20.33
N PRO A 6 -9.71 4.88 21.27
CA PRO A 6 -8.65 3.94 21.58
C PRO A 6 -8.26 3.18 20.32
N ARG A 7 -6.94 3.03 20.12
CA ARG A 7 -6.43 2.22 18.99
C ARG A 7 -7.01 0.82 19.10
N PRO A 8 -7.48 0.22 17.99
CA PRO A 8 -7.95 -1.15 18.02
C PRO A 8 -6.80 -2.08 18.46
N LYS A 9 -7.11 -3.05 19.32
CA LYS A 9 -6.16 -4.10 19.69
C LYS A 9 -5.99 -5.06 18.50
N ILE A 10 -4.83 -4.99 17.86
CA ILE A 10 -4.47 -5.89 16.75
C ILE A 10 -4.03 -7.24 17.35
N PRO A 11 -4.55 -8.40 16.89
CA PRO A 11 -4.11 -9.70 17.35
C PRO A 11 -2.62 -9.97 17.07
N ASP A 12 -1.93 -10.65 18.00
CA ASP A 12 -0.50 -10.97 17.87
C ASP A 12 -0.20 -11.92 16.69
N SER A 13 -1.20 -12.69 16.25
CA SER A 13 -1.10 -13.58 15.09
C SER A 13 -1.26 -12.87 13.74
N THR A 14 -1.55 -11.57 13.74
CA THR A 14 -1.67 -10.80 12.49
C THR A 14 -0.31 -10.65 11.83
N TRP A 15 -0.23 -10.94 10.54
CA TRP A 15 0.97 -10.61 9.76
C TRP A 15 1.25 -9.11 9.81
N GLN A 16 2.47 -8.73 10.15
CA GLN A 16 2.88 -7.34 10.32
C GLN A 16 4.12 -7.05 9.49
N ARG A 17 4.11 -5.88 8.84
CA ARG A 17 5.26 -5.35 8.09
C ARG A 17 5.24 -3.83 8.12
N PRO A 18 6.38 -3.14 8.31
CA PRO A 18 6.45 -1.70 8.17
C PRO A 18 6.06 -1.25 6.75
N LEU A 19 5.41 -0.09 6.67
CA LEU A 19 4.95 0.46 5.40
C LEU A 19 6.14 0.72 4.47
N GLY A 20 6.11 0.11 3.29
CA GLY A 20 7.17 0.28 2.29
C GLY A 20 8.48 -0.47 2.58
N LEU A 21 8.54 -1.33 3.61
CA LEU A 21 9.72 -2.18 3.81
C LEU A 21 9.92 -3.09 2.59
N GLY A 22 10.98 -2.84 1.83
CA GLY A 22 11.35 -3.56 0.59
C GLY A 22 11.61 -5.05 0.83
N TRP A 23 11.81 -5.83 -0.23
CA TRP A 23 11.97 -7.28 -0.14
C TRP A 23 13.36 -7.70 -0.62
N ASP A 24 14.08 -8.45 0.20
CA ASP A 24 15.47 -8.84 -0.15
C ASP A 24 15.51 -9.93 -1.21
N LYS A 25 14.76 -11.01 -0.99
CA LYS A 25 14.68 -12.19 -1.87
C LYS A 25 13.24 -12.66 -1.97
N PRO A 26 12.35 -11.85 -2.56
CA PRO A 26 10.98 -12.31 -2.79
C PRO A 26 11.00 -13.53 -3.70
N TYR A 27 9.97 -14.37 -3.58
CA TYR A 27 9.74 -15.45 -4.52
C TYR A 27 9.71 -14.89 -5.94
N THR A 28 10.30 -15.63 -6.87
CA THR A 28 10.19 -15.39 -8.30
C THR A 28 9.76 -16.66 -9.00
N VAL A 29 9.00 -16.52 -10.07
CA VAL A 29 8.51 -17.68 -10.82
C VAL A 29 9.64 -18.48 -11.47
N ARG A 30 9.38 -19.78 -11.59
CA ARG A 30 10.32 -20.73 -12.22
C ARG A 30 10.39 -20.62 -13.75
N TYR A 31 9.27 -20.27 -14.39
CA TYR A 31 9.15 -20.18 -15.85
C TYR A 31 8.48 -18.86 -16.23
N GLY A 32 8.87 -18.28 -17.36
CA GLY A 32 8.33 -16.98 -17.81
C GLY A 32 6.84 -17.00 -18.20
N SER A 33 6.23 -18.18 -18.36
CA SER A 33 4.79 -18.33 -18.57
C SER A 33 3.97 -18.24 -17.28
N ASN A 34 4.62 -18.33 -16.11
CA ASN A 34 3.94 -18.24 -14.83
C ASN A 34 3.74 -16.78 -14.46
N LEU A 35 2.57 -16.47 -13.90
CA LEU A 35 2.26 -15.15 -13.38
C LEU A 35 3.16 -14.83 -12.18
N ASP A 36 3.82 -13.67 -12.26
CA ASP A 36 4.65 -13.10 -11.20
C ASP A 36 4.38 -11.60 -11.10
N ASP A 37 3.53 -11.22 -10.16
CA ASP A 37 3.20 -9.82 -9.87
C ASP A 37 4.21 -9.17 -8.91
N GLY A 38 5.23 -9.93 -8.49
CA GLY A 38 6.15 -9.55 -7.45
C GLY A 38 5.55 -9.64 -6.04
N PRO A 39 6.21 -9.07 -5.03
CA PRO A 39 5.86 -9.32 -3.63
C PRO A 39 4.88 -8.30 -3.02
N TRP A 40 4.52 -7.24 -3.75
CA TRP A 40 3.73 -6.13 -3.21
C TRP A 40 2.24 -6.45 -3.20
N HIS A 41 1.83 -7.34 -2.29
CA HIS A 41 0.44 -7.71 -2.08
C HIS A 41 -0.07 -7.33 -0.68
N GLY A 42 -1.35 -7.55 -0.47
CA GLY A 42 -2.02 -7.44 0.82
C GLY A 42 -3.35 -8.18 0.80
N MET A 43 -4.07 -8.13 1.93
CA MET A 43 -5.39 -8.75 2.03
C MET A 43 -6.37 -8.10 1.03
N PRO A 44 -7.06 -8.89 0.17
CA PRO A 44 -8.02 -8.33 -0.78
C PRO A 44 -9.24 -7.75 -0.06
N LEU A 45 -9.78 -6.68 -0.65
CA LEU A 45 -11.04 -6.04 -0.26
C LEU A 45 -12.10 -6.41 -1.30
N GLY A 46 -13.10 -7.16 -0.91
CA GLY A 46 -14.17 -7.61 -1.80
C GLY A 46 -14.96 -8.78 -1.21
N GLY A 47 -16.26 -8.82 -1.52
CA GLY A 47 -17.13 -9.93 -1.15
C GLY A 47 -17.12 -11.04 -2.20
N PHE A 48 -17.67 -12.19 -1.84
CA PHE A 48 -17.81 -13.29 -2.81
C PHE A 48 -18.73 -12.87 -3.96
N GLY A 49 -18.26 -13.03 -5.20
CA GLY A 49 -18.98 -12.66 -6.41
C GLY A 49 -18.99 -11.16 -6.75
N ALA A 50 -18.42 -10.29 -5.91
CA ALA A 50 -18.35 -8.85 -6.15
C ALA A 50 -17.08 -8.41 -6.90
N GLY A 51 -16.14 -9.34 -7.08
CA GLY A 51 -14.75 -9.02 -7.41
C GLY A 51 -13.97 -8.53 -6.18
N CYS A 52 -12.67 -8.30 -6.35
CA CYS A 52 -11.82 -7.79 -5.28
C CYS A 52 -10.74 -6.81 -5.76
N ILE A 53 -10.30 -5.98 -4.82
CA ILE A 53 -9.21 -5.01 -5.00
C ILE A 53 -8.12 -5.31 -3.98
N GLY A 54 -6.88 -5.45 -4.42
CA GLY A 54 -5.73 -5.56 -3.54
C GLY A 54 -5.12 -4.20 -3.22
N ARG A 55 -4.74 -4.04 -1.95
CA ARG A 55 -3.93 -2.91 -1.48
C ARG A 55 -2.69 -3.46 -0.79
N SER A 56 -1.51 -3.05 -1.25
CA SER A 56 -0.26 -3.62 -0.77
C SER A 56 0.22 -3.04 0.56
N SER A 57 1.24 -3.66 1.15
CA SER A 57 1.96 -3.15 2.31
C SER A 57 2.85 -1.90 2.05
N ARG A 58 2.88 -1.35 0.83
CA ARG A 58 3.43 -0.01 0.56
C ARG A 58 2.36 1.05 0.34
N GLY A 59 1.09 0.65 0.35
CA GLY A 59 -0.08 1.56 0.36
C GLY A 59 -0.79 1.74 -0.98
N ASP A 60 -0.24 1.23 -2.09
CA ASP A 60 -0.87 1.30 -3.42
C ASP A 60 -2.00 0.28 -3.60
N PHE A 61 -3.04 0.69 -4.33
CA PHE A 61 -4.06 -0.20 -4.87
C PHE A 61 -3.59 -0.72 -6.22
N ASN A 62 -3.38 -2.02 -6.31
CA ASN A 62 -2.59 -2.60 -7.39
C ASN A 62 -3.10 -3.91 -7.99
N LEU A 63 -4.03 -4.60 -7.35
CA LEU A 63 -4.62 -5.82 -7.86
C LEU A 63 -6.10 -5.61 -8.12
N TRP A 64 -6.57 -5.93 -9.32
CA TRP A 64 -7.96 -5.72 -9.74
C TRP A 64 -8.52 -7.04 -10.28
N HIS A 65 -9.38 -7.68 -9.50
CA HIS A 65 -10.23 -8.81 -9.92
C HIS A 65 -11.67 -8.33 -9.98
N LEU A 66 -11.93 -7.27 -10.76
CA LEU A 66 -13.26 -6.67 -10.86
C LEU A 66 -14.17 -7.46 -11.79
N ASP A 67 -13.59 -8.04 -12.85
CA ASP A 67 -14.27 -8.96 -13.74
C ASP A 67 -13.93 -10.41 -13.35
N GLY A 68 -14.95 -11.26 -13.37
CA GLY A 68 -14.86 -12.62 -12.85
C GLY A 68 -13.90 -13.48 -13.69
N GLY A 69 -12.78 -13.87 -13.09
CA GLY A 69 -11.77 -14.69 -13.76
C GLY A 69 -10.63 -13.88 -14.40
N GLU A 70 -10.73 -12.56 -14.43
CA GLU A 70 -9.68 -11.69 -14.93
C GLU A 70 -8.68 -11.29 -13.85
N HIS A 71 -7.43 -11.11 -14.26
CA HIS A 71 -6.33 -10.70 -13.39
C HIS A 71 -5.64 -9.47 -13.96
N THR A 72 -5.71 -8.34 -13.26
CA THR A 72 -4.92 -7.16 -13.60
C THR A 72 -4.10 -6.70 -12.40
N PHE A 73 -2.77 -6.80 -12.49
CA PHE A 73 -1.85 -6.23 -11.52
C PHE A 73 -1.25 -4.92 -12.06
N LYS A 74 -1.82 -3.79 -11.62
CA LYS A 74 -1.42 -2.45 -12.02
C LYS A 74 -1.76 -1.45 -10.94
N SER A 75 -0.78 -0.67 -10.49
CA SER A 75 -1.04 0.45 -9.59
C SER A 75 -1.87 1.55 -10.28
N LEU A 76 -2.90 2.05 -9.61
CA LEU A 76 -3.63 3.27 -9.99
C LEU A 76 -3.33 4.38 -8.96
N PRO A 77 -2.30 5.21 -9.20
CA PRO A 77 -1.83 6.17 -8.21
C PRO A 77 -2.85 7.20 -7.69
N PRO A 78 -3.90 7.62 -8.43
CA PRO A 78 -4.94 8.49 -7.88
C PRO A 78 -5.79 7.84 -6.78
N CYS A 79 -5.87 6.50 -6.71
CA CYS A 79 -6.58 5.78 -5.66
C CYS A 79 -5.72 5.79 -4.39
N GLN A 80 -5.93 6.76 -3.50
CA GLN A 80 -5.13 6.91 -2.27
C GLN A 80 -5.94 7.43 -1.10
N PHE A 81 -5.45 7.08 0.10
CA PHE A 81 -5.73 7.86 1.29
C PHE A 81 -4.61 8.88 1.47
N SER A 82 -4.96 10.09 1.91
CA SER A 82 -4.01 11.15 2.20
C SER A 82 -4.21 11.65 3.62
N ILE A 83 -3.12 12.02 4.27
CA ILE A 83 -3.14 12.67 5.58
C ILE A 83 -2.73 14.13 5.43
N PHE A 84 -3.38 15.00 6.20
CA PHE A 84 -3.00 16.38 6.41
C PHE A 84 -2.80 16.59 7.91
N GLU A 85 -1.70 17.22 8.29
CA GLU A 85 -1.41 17.60 9.66
C GLU A 85 -0.86 19.02 9.72
N GLN A 86 -1.27 19.76 10.75
CA GLN A 86 -0.73 21.08 11.06
C GLN A 86 -0.77 21.27 12.57
N SER A 87 0.41 21.26 13.19
CA SER A 87 0.53 21.62 14.60
C SER A 87 0.52 23.14 14.76
N GLU A 88 0.17 23.61 15.95
CA GLU A 88 0.26 25.03 16.29
C GLU A 88 1.69 25.53 16.03
N ASN A 89 1.82 26.66 15.35
CA ASN A 89 3.11 27.28 14.97
C ASN A 89 4.01 26.42 14.06
N GLN A 90 3.48 25.40 13.36
CA GLN A 90 4.21 24.65 12.34
C GLN A 90 3.54 24.76 10.96
N ASP A 91 4.35 24.62 9.91
CA ASP A 91 3.85 24.52 8.55
C ASP A 91 3.00 23.25 8.35
N ALA A 92 1.95 23.39 7.55
CA ALA A 92 1.11 22.27 7.18
C ALA A 92 1.86 21.24 6.34
N LYS A 93 1.61 19.97 6.61
CA LYS A 93 2.12 18.84 5.81
C LYS A 93 0.96 18.02 5.30
N ALA A 94 1.10 17.55 4.06
CA ALA A 94 0.15 16.63 3.45
C ALA A 94 0.93 15.52 2.74
N TYR A 95 0.49 14.27 2.90
CA TYR A 95 1.10 13.11 2.26
C TYR A 95 0.03 12.17 1.70
N ALA A 96 0.23 11.67 0.49
CA ALA A 96 -0.44 10.47 0.00
C ALA A 96 0.20 9.25 0.67
N LEU A 97 -0.60 8.37 1.28
CA LEU A 97 -0.16 7.23 2.07
C LEU A 97 0.26 6.03 1.21
N CYS A 98 1.16 6.28 0.28
CA CYS A 98 1.89 5.31 -0.51
C CYS A 98 3.37 5.72 -0.56
N THR A 99 4.27 4.75 -0.40
CA THR A 99 5.72 5.02 -0.35
C THR A 99 6.40 5.02 -1.71
N GLU A 100 5.66 4.71 -2.78
CA GLU A 100 6.15 4.70 -4.15
C GLU A 100 5.34 5.70 -5.00
N PRO A 101 5.98 6.75 -5.56
CA PRO A 101 5.32 7.66 -6.50
C PRO A 101 5.11 7.02 -7.89
N PRO A 102 4.18 7.53 -8.71
CA PRO A 102 4.04 7.13 -10.11
C PRO A 102 5.34 7.33 -10.92
N SER A 103 5.71 6.31 -11.70
CA SER A 103 6.89 6.38 -12.59
C SER A 103 6.69 7.30 -13.81
N ASP A 104 5.44 7.57 -14.19
CA ASP A 104 5.07 8.40 -15.35
C ASP A 104 5.07 9.91 -15.05
N ARG A 105 5.46 10.31 -13.84
CA ARG A 105 5.48 11.71 -13.35
C ARG A 105 4.09 12.36 -13.29
N SER A 106 3.02 11.59 -13.40
CA SER A 106 1.69 12.07 -13.02
C SER A 106 1.67 12.42 -11.53
N LEU A 107 0.68 13.21 -11.09
CA LEU A 107 0.51 13.60 -9.68
C LEU A 107 1.75 14.24 -9.04
N LYS A 108 2.63 14.89 -9.82
CA LYS A 108 3.90 15.48 -9.35
C LYS A 108 3.77 16.54 -8.25
N THR A 109 2.56 17.07 -8.03
CA THR A 109 2.28 18.03 -6.95
C THR A 109 1.99 17.35 -5.61
N TRP A 110 1.75 16.04 -5.61
CA TRP A 110 1.51 15.27 -4.40
C TRP A 110 2.84 14.94 -3.74
N LYS A 111 2.88 15.07 -2.41
CA LYS A 111 3.98 14.54 -1.60
C LYS A 111 3.63 13.10 -1.22
N TRP A 112 4.53 12.17 -1.50
CA TRP A 112 4.35 10.75 -1.20
C TRP A 112 4.95 10.42 0.16
N TYR A 113 4.41 9.42 0.84
CA TYR A 113 4.82 9.07 2.20
C TYR A 113 6.26 8.53 2.20
N PRO A 114 7.12 8.90 3.16
CA PRO A 114 8.48 8.38 3.20
C PRO A 114 8.47 6.86 3.44
N VAL A 115 9.41 6.16 2.80
CA VAL A 115 9.65 4.74 3.06
C VAL A 115 10.09 4.57 4.52
N SER A 116 9.57 3.55 5.20
CA SER A 116 10.07 3.19 6.53
C SER A 116 11.55 2.83 6.45
N GLN A 117 12.39 3.58 7.17
CA GLN A 117 13.77 3.18 7.44
C GLN A 117 13.71 2.09 8.51
N GLY A 118 13.47 0.84 8.10
CA GLY A 118 13.66 -0.28 8.99
C GLY A 118 15.16 -0.46 9.24
N ASP A 119 15.57 -0.56 10.50
CA ASP A 119 16.84 -1.20 10.83
C ASP A 119 16.76 -2.63 10.27
N GLY A 120 17.63 -2.94 9.31
CA GLY A 120 17.52 -4.08 8.41
C GLY A 120 17.80 -5.44 9.04
N GLU A 121 17.16 -5.79 10.16
CA GLU A 121 17.24 -7.12 10.76
C GLU A 121 15.90 -7.55 11.37
N ARG A 122 15.29 -8.57 10.76
CA ARG A 122 14.61 -9.67 11.45
C ARG A 122 14.81 -10.96 10.67
#